data_AF-A0A6C0EIB2-F1
#
_entry.id   AF-A0A6C0EIB2-F1
#
_cell.length_a   1.000
_cell.length_b   1.000
_cell.length_c   1.000
_cell.angle_alpha   90.00
_cell.angle_beta   90.00
_cell.angle_gamma   90.00
#
_symmetry.space_group_name_H-M   'P 1'
#
loop_
_entity.id
_entity.type
_entity.pdbx_description
1 polymer ?
#
loop_
_entity_poly.entity_id
_entity_poly.type
_entity_poly.pdbx_seq_one_letter_code
_entity_poly.pdbx_strand_id
1 'polypeptide(L)'
;MSFSKTFSYTGEPISYVVPFGINQMHVELNGASGGNGDFGGQGGFGANITGDIDVSNGETMYFFVGGVGKNGVSKSDANVNTMVGGGFNGGGSAGGFGDPGGSGGGASDIRVNGIGLSDRILVAGGGGGGGSDPQGGTGGNGGNGGNNYGQNGNDDSNTGNQKGGTGGSQADGGIGGQNGSSKQNSWGTNGSLGQGGNGGKTDSVTYDSGGGGGGGYYGGGGGAASNVDSRGDGAGGGGGSSYAYELANDVELKQGTNHGNGIITMSFVIPSWICFAANTMIQTDRGEIPIQLIKAGKHTIAGKRVLGITKTYHEESELVCFKKGCLHENVPNRDTIMSKKHSVIIRGKYIPAEDMVNNETITLVPYGESFLYNILMKNHEVVRANNMKSETLHPQNKIARLFKNHIWKNGYSKNKTLVK
;
A
#
# COMPACT_ATOMS: atom_id res chain seq x y z
N MET A 1 14.36 -6.30 9.99
CA MET A 1 12.93 -6.52 10.23
C MET A 1 12.29 -5.61 9.23
N SER A 2 11.68 -6.20 8.21
CA SER A 2 10.76 -5.45 7.38
C SER A 2 9.51 -5.24 8.20
N PHE A 3 9.13 -3.98 8.39
CA PHE A 3 7.78 -3.65 8.81
C PHE A 3 6.90 -3.70 7.57
N SER A 4 5.70 -4.25 7.68
CA SER A 4 4.68 -4.18 6.63
C SER A 4 3.33 -3.84 7.25
N LYS A 5 2.56 -3.01 6.56
CA LYS A 5 1.22 -2.59 6.94
C LYS A 5 0.34 -2.50 5.70
N THR A 6 -0.83 -3.11 5.81
CA THR A 6 -1.86 -3.07 4.78
C THR A 6 -3.00 -2.15 5.22
N PHE A 7 -3.48 -1.35 4.27
CA PHE A 7 -4.60 -0.43 4.39
C PHE A 7 -5.72 -0.94 3.49
N SER A 8 -6.83 -1.35 4.11
CA SER A 8 -8.05 -1.75 3.42
C SER A 8 -8.99 -0.56 3.27
N TYR A 9 -9.96 -0.68 2.35
CA TYR A 9 -10.97 0.34 2.12
C TYR A 9 -11.79 0.66 3.39
N THR A 10 -11.92 1.96 3.69
CA THR A 10 -12.75 2.46 4.81
C THR A 10 -13.72 3.58 4.41
N GLY A 11 -13.64 4.08 3.17
CA GLY A 11 -14.41 5.24 2.72
C GLY A 11 -13.81 6.60 3.08
N GLU A 12 -12.70 6.64 3.83
CA GLU A 12 -12.01 7.87 4.23
C GLU A 12 -10.47 7.64 4.20
N PRO A 13 -9.65 8.71 4.09
CA PRO A 13 -8.21 8.57 4.12
C PRO A 13 -7.67 8.13 5.48
N ILE A 14 -6.61 7.33 5.46
CA ILE A 14 -5.89 6.91 6.67
C ILE A 14 -4.54 7.64 6.72
N SER A 15 -4.24 8.33 7.82
CA SER A 15 -2.94 8.98 8.01
C SER A 15 -1.89 8.06 8.65
N TYR A 16 -0.63 8.22 8.28
CA TYR A 16 0.53 7.59 8.89
C TYR A 16 1.69 8.58 9.00
N VAL A 17 2.32 8.64 10.16
CA VAL A 17 3.53 9.47 10.35
C VAL A 17 4.75 8.59 10.15
N VAL A 18 5.63 9.00 9.23
CA VAL A 18 6.89 8.32 8.91
C VAL A 18 7.74 8.23 10.17
N PRO A 19 8.13 7.02 10.62
CA PRO A 19 8.98 6.86 11.78
C PRO A 19 10.38 7.44 11.57
N PHE A 20 11.01 7.87 12.67
CA PHE A 20 12.40 8.33 12.64
C PHE A 20 13.35 7.28 12.06
N GLY A 21 14.27 7.74 11.22
CA GLY A 21 15.30 6.90 10.61
C GLY A 21 14.79 6.09 9.42
N ILE A 22 13.54 6.28 8.99
CA ILE A 22 13.07 5.74 7.72
C ILE A 22 13.23 6.84 6.67
N ASN A 23 14.00 6.52 5.63
CA ASN A 23 14.24 7.38 4.47
C ASN A 23 13.62 6.85 3.19
N GLN A 24 13.16 5.59 3.19
CA GLN A 24 12.51 4.97 2.05
C GLN A 24 11.44 3.97 2.51
N MET A 25 10.36 3.86 1.74
CA MET A 25 9.35 2.81 1.89
C MET A 25 9.02 2.18 0.55
N HIS A 26 8.86 0.87 0.53
CA HIS A 26 8.26 0.15 -0.58
C HIS A 26 6.73 0.16 -0.45
N VAL A 27 6.03 0.49 -1.53
CA VAL A 27 4.57 0.55 -1.55
C VAL A 27 3.99 -0.22 -2.73
N GLU A 28 2.82 -0.80 -2.52
CA GLU A 28 1.99 -1.45 -3.54
C GLU A 28 0.56 -0.94 -3.39
N LEU A 29 -0.02 -0.41 -4.47
CA LEU A 29 -1.38 0.11 -4.50
C LEU A 29 -2.17 -0.61 -5.59
N ASN A 30 -3.40 -0.99 -5.26
CA ASN A 30 -4.36 -1.51 -6.22
C ASN A 30 -5.57 -0.57 -6.29
N GLY A 31 -5.93 -0.12 -7.49
CA GLY A 31 -7.18 0.61 -7.74
C GLY A 31 -8.39 -0.31 -7.61
N ALA A 32 -9.58 0.25 -7.43
CA ALA A 32 -10.80 -0.54 -7.31
C ALA A 32 -11.40 -0.88 -8.69
N SER A 33 -12.14 -1.99 -8.78
CA SER A 33 -12.88 -2.32 -10.00
C SER A 33 -14.16 -1.49 -10.14
N GLY A 34 -14.61 -1.32 -11.38
CA GLY A 34 -15.95 -0.83 -11.69
C GLY A 34 -17.03 -1.85 -11.35
N GLY A 35 -18.28 -1.38 -11.33
CA GLY A 35 -19.46 -2.23 -11.20
C GLY A 35 -19.92 -2.76 -12.55
N ASN A 36 -20.67 -3.86 -12.51
CA ASN A 36 -21.30 -4.45 -13.68
C ASN A 36 -22.54 -3.64 -14.08
N GLY A 37 -22.82 -3.54 -15.38
CA GLY A 37 -24.13 -3.08 -15.85
C GLY A 37 -25.22 -4.08 -15.47
N ASP A 38 -26.45 -3.60 -15.32
CA ASP A 38 -27.55 -4.52 -15.07
C ASP A 38 -27.75 -5.45 -16.27
N PHE A 39 -27.65 -6.76 -16.01
CA PHE A 39 -27.64 -7.84 -17.01
C PHE A 39 -26.64 -7.69 -18.19
N GLY A 40 -25.74 -6.71 -18.15
CA GLY A 40 -24.90 -6.29 -19.27
C GLY A 40 -23.40 -6.47 -19.03
N GLY A 41 -22.64 -5.46 -19.44
CA GLY A 41 -21.18 -5.48 -19.45
C GLY A 41 -20.56 -5.62 -18.06
N GLN A 42 -19.41 -6.30 -18.00
CA GLN A 42 -18.63 -6.39 -16.77
C GLN A 42 -17.90 -5.07 -16.47
N GLY A 43 -17.76 -4.73 -15.20
CA GLY A 43 -16.89 -3.65 -14.78
C GLY A 43 -15.41 -3.98 -15.03
N GLY A 44 -14.63 -2.98 -15.39
CA GLY A 44 -13.18 -3.09 -15.54
C GLY A 44 -12.50 -3.29 -14.18
N PHE A 45 -11.39 -4.00 -14.18
CA PHE A 45 -10.51 -4.17 -13.03
C PHE A 45 -9.68 -2.91 -12.78
N GLY A 46 -9.29 -2.66 -11.53
CA GLY A 46 -8.34 -1.61 -11.18
C GLY A 46 -6.89 -1.98 -11.56
N ALA A 47 -6.06 -0.97 -11.77
CA ALA A 47 -4.62 -1.12 -11.97
C ALA A 47 -3.89 -1.45 -10.67
N ASN A 48 -2.65 -1.93 -10.80
CA ASN A 48 -1.68 -2.06 -9.73
C ASN A 48 -0.45 -1.20 -10.04
N ILE A 49 0.08 -0.56 -9.02
CA ILE A 49 1.36 0.14 -9.06
C ILE A 49 2.18 -0.27 -7.84
N THR A 50 3.44 -0.59 -8.07
CA THR A 50 4.45 -0.76 -7.02
C THR A 50 5.56 0.26 -7.21
N GLY A 51 6.27 0.58 -6.14
CA GLY A 51 7.46 1.42 -6.22
C GLY A 51 8.03 1.75 -4.86
N ASP A 52 9.21 2.34 -4.87
CA ASP A 52 9.87 2.86 -3.69
C ASP A 52 9.71 4.38 -3.62
N ILE A 53 9.33 4.85 -2.44
CA ILE A 53 9.12 6.27 -2.15
C ILE A 53 10.16 6.73 -1.13
N ASP A 54 10.87 7.80 -1.49
CA ASP A 54 11.72 8.49 -0.54
C ASP A 54 10.85 9.29 0.43
N VAL A 55 11.17 9.17 1.72
CA VAL A 55 10.39 9.78 2.81
C VAL A 55 11.31 10.47 3.80
N SER A 56 10.80 11.51 4.45
CA SER A 56 11.51 12.21 5.52
C SER A 56 10.91 11.88 6.88
N ASN A 57 11.78 11.83 7.88
CA ASN A 57 11.37 11.59 9.26
C ASN A 57 10.31 12.62 9.71
N GLY A 58 9.16 12.14 10.19
CA GLY A 58 8.07 12.97 10.68
C GLY A 58 7.10 13.44 9.60
N GLU A 59 7.33 13.11 8.32
CA GLU A 59 6.34 13.37 7.27
C GLU A 59 5.03 12.64 7.54
N THR A 60 3.94 13.29 7.17
CA THR A 60 2.61 12.69 7.26
C THR A 60 2.17 12.24 5.88
N MET A 61 1.95 10.94 5.76
CA MET A 61 1.39 10.30 4.59
C MET A 61 -0.10 10.04 4.76
N TYR A 62 -0.86 10.21 3.69
CA TYR A 62 -2.28 9.90 3.64
C TYR A 62 -2.53 8.82 2.59
N PHE A 63 -3.24 7.78 2.99
CA PHE A 63 -3.56 6.61 2.16
C PHE A 63 -5.05 6.66 1.81
N PHE A 64 -5.34 6.88 0.53
CA PHE A 64 -6.70 6.88 -0.03
C PHE A 64 -6.90 5.54 -0.73
N VAL A 65 -7.71 4.65 -0.16
CA VAL A 65 -7.98 3.34 -0.77
C VAL A 65 -9.24 3.44 -1.61
N GLY A 66 -9.17 3.07 -2.89
CA GLY A 66 -10.29 3.15 -3.81
C GLY A 66 -11.48 2.26 -3.39
N GLY A 67 -12.69 2.81 -3.49
CA GLY A 67 -13.93 2.05 -3.31
C GLY A 67 -14.38 1.41 -4.61
N VAL A 68 -14.92 0.19 -4.53
CA VAL A 68 -15.48 -0.52 -5.68
C VAL A 68 -16.67 0.24 -6.27
N GLY A 69 -16.77 0.22 -7.60
CA GLY A 69 -17.97 0.66 -8.31
C GLY A 69 -19.16 -0.23 -7.94
N LYS A 70 -20.34 0.36 -7.88
CA LYS A 70 -21.59 -0.35 -7.63
C LYS A 70 -22.18 -0.84 -8.96
N ASN A 71 -22.75 -2.03 -8.92
CA ASN A 71 -23.48 -2.60 -10.05
C ASN A 71 -24.74 -1.77 -10.36
N GLY A 72 -25.12 -1.78 -11.63
CA GLY A 72 -26.47 -1.46 -12.04
C GLY A 72 -27.45 -2.44 -11.37
N VAL A 73 -28.57 -1.92 -10.88
CA VAL A 73 -29.66 -2.71 -10.34
C VAL A 73 -30.98 -2.11 -10.81
N SER A 74 -31.70 -2.80 -11.71
CA SER A 74 -33.07 -2.41 -12.04
C SER A 74 -33.99 -2.55 -10.84
N LYS A 75 -34.79 -1.50 -10.60
CA LYS A 75 -35.76 -1.46 -9.50
C LYS A 75 -37.13 -1.93 -9.98
N SER A 76 -37.94 -2.42 -9.04
CA SER A 76 -39.33 -2.81 -9.28
C SER A 76 -40.22 -1.64 -9.73
N ASP A 77 -39.82 -0.39 -9.47
CA ASP A 77 -40.43 0.81 -10.03
C ASP A 77 -39.46 1.46 -11.01
N ALA A 78 -39.67 1.18 -12.30
CA ALA A 78 -38.80 1.64 -13.38
C ALA A 78 -38.84 3.17 -13.58
N ASN A 79 -39.80 3.89 -12.97
CA ASN A 79 -39.92 5.34 -13.11
C ASN A 79 -39.01 6.14 -12.15
N VAL A 80 -38.28 5.48 -11.25
CA VAL A 80 -37.37 6.14 -10.32
C VAL A 80 -35.96 6.20 -10.90
N ASN A 81 -35.51 7.40 -11.28
CA ASN A 81 -34.12 7.62 -11.67
C ASN A 81 -33.20 7.52 -10.46
N THR A 82 -32.59 6.36 -10.27
CA THR A 82 -31.49 6.20 -9.32
C THR A 82 -30.14 6.34 -10.00
N MET A 83 -29.45 7.45 -9.75
CA MET A 83 -28.02 7.54 -10.07
C MET A 83 -27.24 6.62 -9.13
N VAL A 84 -26.57 5.63 -9.69
CA VAL A 84 -25.65 4.76 -8.95
C VAL A 84 -24.32 5.51 -8.80
N GLY A 85 -24.06 5.99 -7.58
CA GLY A 85 -22.83 6.72 -7.25
C GLY A 85 -21.57 5.88 -7.45
N GLY A 86 -20.54 6.48 -8.05
CA GLY A 86 -19.25 5.85 -8.27
C GLY A 86 -18.49 5.48 -7.00
N GLY A 87 -17.46 4.66 -7.19
CA GLY A 87 -16.54 4.23 -6.16
C GLY A 87 -15.81 5.40 -5.50
N PHE A 88 -15.57 5.29 -4.19
CA PHE A 88 -14.85 6.31 -3.43
C PHE A 88 -13.46 6.58 -4.04
N ASN A 89 -13.05 7.86 -4.00
CA ASN A 89 -11.83 8.38 -4.61
C ASN A 89 -11.86 8.40 -6.15
N GLY A 90 -12.97 8.92 -6.70
CA GLY A 90 -13.01 9.41 -8.06
C GLY A 90 -13.75 8.55 -9.08
N GLY A 91 -14.49 7.53 -8.69
CA GLY A 91 -15.31 6.78 -9.64
C GLY A 91 -16.46 7.63 -10.20
N GLY A 92 -16.72 7.54 -11.50
CA GLY A 92 -17.86 8.17 -12.16
C GLY A 92 -19.17 7.44 -11.84
N SER A 93 -20.28 8.18 -11.73
CA SER A 93 -21.61 7.56 -11.59
C SER A 93 -22.01 6.80 -12.85
N ALA A 94 -22.82 5.76 -12.68
CA ALA A 94 -23.51 5.18 -13.81
C ALA A 94 -24.48 6.18 -14.44
N GLY A 95 -24.87 5.89 -15.68
CA GLY A 95 -26.11 6.40 -16.25
C GLY A 95 -27.34 6.04 -15.41
N GLY A 96 -28.47 6.71 -15.67
CA GLY A 96 -29.71 6.48 -14.92
C GLY A 96 -30.95 6.50 -15.83
N PHE A 97 -32.10 6.15 -15.22
CA PHE A 97 -33.38 5.70 -15.82
C PHE A 97 -33.30 4.32 -16.50
N GLY A 98 -34.41 3.58 -16.49
CA GLY A 98 -34.50 2.24 -17.08
C GLY A 98 -33.54 1.26 -16.45
N ASP A 99 -32.72 0.61 -17.28
CA ASP A 99 -31.70 -0.35 -16.87
C ASP A 99 -30.38 0.38 -16.62
N PRO A 100 -29.92 0.46 -15.35
CA PRO A 100 -28.73 1.23 -15.01
C PRO A 100 -27.45 0.49 -15.42
N GLY A 101 -26.49 1.23 -15.97
CA GLY A 101 -25.11 0.77 -16.10
C GLY A 101 -24.44 0.58 -14.74
N GLY A 102 -23.23 0.04 -14.77
CA GLY A 102 -22.34 -0.02 -13.63
C GLY A 102 -21.63 1.31 -13.42
N SER A 103 -21.40 1.67 -12.16
CA SER A 103 -20.59 2.86 -11.83
C SER A 103 -19.09 2.55 -11.82
N GLY A 104 -18.25 3.54 -12.05
CA GLY A 104 -16.79 3.37 -12.08
C GLY A 104 -16.19 3.14 -10.71
N GLY A 105 -15.10 2.37 -10.65
CA GLY A 105 -14.28 2.17 -9.46
C GLY A 105 -13.38 3.35 -9.17
N GLY A 106 -13.08 3.58 -7.90
CA GLY A 106 -12.18 4.66 -7.50
C GLY A 106 -10.69 4.29 -7.52
N ALA A 107 -9.85 5.32 -7.58
CA ALA A 107 -8.40 5.15 -7.53
C ALA A 107 -7.93 4.84 -6.11
N SER A 108 -6.79 4.16 -5.99
CA SER A 108 -6.02 4.15 -4.74
C SER A 108 -4.82 5.07 -4.88
N ASP A 109 -4.58 5.97 -3.93
CA ASP A 109 -3.44 6.89 -4.00
C ASP A 109 -2.79 7.16 -2.64
N ILE A 110 -1.52 7.58 -2.70
CA ILE A 110 -0.77 8.08 -1.57
C ILE A 110 -0.51 9.57 -1.76
N ARG A 111 -0.74 10.34 -0.69
CA ARG A 111 -0.43 11.78 -0.63
C ARG A 111 0.52 12.09 0.51
N VAL A 112 1.38 13.08 0.33
CA VAL A 112 2.38 13.48 1.32
C VAL A 112 2.18 14.94 1.70
N ASN A 113 2.20 15.22 3.01
CA ASN A 113 2.10 16.57 3.58
C ASN A 113 0.82 17.36 3.20
N GLY A 114 -0.18 16.70 2.62
CA GLY A 114 -1.46 17.28 2.25
C GLY A 114 -2.46 16.22 1.78
N ILE A 115 -3.71 16.65 1.59
CA ILE A 115 -4.84 15.79 1.19
C ILE A 115 -5.46 16.21 -0.14
N GLY A 116 -4.90 17.19 -0.86
CA GLY A 116 -5.40 17.66 -2.16
C GLY A 116 -4.92 16.77 -3.31
N LEU A 117 -5.57 16.87 -4.48
CA LEU A 117 -5.16 16.11 -5.67
C LEU A 117 -3.75 16.46 -6.19
N SER A 118 -3.25 17.66 -5.84
CA SER A 118 -1.89 18.12 -6.10
C SER A 118 -0.82 17.39 -5.27
N ASP A 119 -1.24 16.76 -4.17
CA ASP A 119 -0.31 16.16 -3.19
C ASP A 119 -0.07 14.67 -3.47
N ARG A 120 -0.65 14.15 -4.56
CA ARG A 120 -0.55 12.75 -4.96
C ARG A 120 0.84 12.43 -5.47
N ILE A 121 1.44 11.40 -4.90
CA ILE A 121 2.76 10.90 -5.32
C ILE A 121 2.69 9.59 -6.10
N LEU A 122 1.75 8.71 -5.75
CA LEU A 122 1.45 7.48 -6.49
C LEU A 122 -0.07 7.30 -6.58
N VAL A 123 -0.55 6.88 -7.75
CA VAL A 123 -1.96 6.62 -8.02
C VAL A 123 -2.10 5.31 -8.81
N ALA A 124 -2.93 4.40 -8.33
CA ALA A 124 -3.42 3.24 -9.06
C ALA A 124 -4.82 3.54 -9.61
N GLY A 125 -4.97 3.55 -10.93
CA GLY A 125 -6.24 3.83 -11.60
C GLY A 125 -7.34 2.80 -11.29
N GLY A 126 -8.57 3.25 -11.10
CA GLY A 126 -9.77 2.42 -10.98
C GLY A 126 -10.35 2.03 -12.35
N GLY A 127 -11.08 0.92 -12.40
CA GLY A 127 -11.76 0.45 -13.61
C GLY A 127 -13.07 1.18 -13.90
N GLY A 128 -13.44 1.29 -15.17
CA GLY A 128 -14.75 1.80 -15.60
C GLY A 128 -15.87 0.79 -15.33
N GLY A 129 -17.11 1.25 -15.21
CA GLY A 129 -18.29 0.42 -15.10
C GLY A 129 -18.77 -0.10 -16.46
N GLY A 130 -19.47 -1.24 -16.47
CA GLY A 130 -20.08 -1.78 -17.68
C GLY A 130 -21.39 -1.08 -18.05
N GLY A 131 -21.77 -1.10 -19.32
CA GLY A 131 -23.11 -0.66 -19.78
C GLY A 131 -24.18 -1.73 -19.55
N SER A 132 -25.45 -1.34 -19.46
CA SER A 132 -26.58 -2.27 -19.24
C SER A 132 -27.00 -3.02 -20.50
N ASP A 133 -27.68 -4.17 -20.30
CA ASP A 133 -28.45 -4.88 -21.33
C ASP A 133 -29.50 -5.83 -20.68
N PRO A 134 -30.80 -5.51 -20.67
CA PRO A 134 -31.84 -6.32 -20.03
C PRO A 134 -32.20 -7.62 -20.76
N GLN A 135 -31.76 -7.83 -22.01
CA GLN A 135 -32.13 -8.98 -22.82
C GLN A 135 -31.17 -10.16 -22.65
N GLY A 136 -30.13 -10.01 -21.82
CA GLY A 136 -29.17 -11.06 -21.47
C GLY A 136 -28.06 -11.25 -22.50
N GLY A 137 -27.77 -10.24 -23.31
CA GLY A 137 -26.58 -10.15 -24.15
C GLY A 137 -25.41 -9.46 -23.42
N THR A 138 -24.49 -8.86 -24.20
CA THR A 138 -23.30 -8.20 -23.65
C THR A 138 -23.32 -6.70 -23.93
N GLY A 139 -23.84 -5.91 -22.99
CA GLY A 139 -23.53 -4.48 -22.94
C GLY A 139 -22.03 -4.23 -22.94
N GLY A 140 -21.61 -3.00 -23.22
CA GLY A 140 -20.18 -2.66 -23.31
C GLY A 140 -19.45 -2.87 -21.98
N ASN A 141 -18.40 -3.69 -21.97
CA ASN A 141 -17.54 -3.85 -20.79
C ASN A 141 -16.82 -2.54 -20.43
N GLY A 142 -16.64 -2.31 -19.13
CA GLY A 142 -15.83 -1.21 -18.63
C GLY A 142 -14.35 -1.42 -18.92
N GLY A 143 -13.64 -0.33 -19.21
CA GLY A 143 -12.20 -0.35 -19.42
C GLY A 143 -11.45 -0.56 -18.10
N ASN A 144 -10.42 -1.39 -18.10
CA ASN A 144 -9.56 -1.54 -16.92
C ASN A 144 -8.84 -0.23 -16.59
N GLY A 145 -8.65 0.03 -15.30
CA GLY A 145 -7.67 1.00 -14.83
C GLY A 145 -6.31 0.61 -15.39
N GLY A 146 -5.58 1.60 -15.90
CA GLY A 146 -4.37 1.35 -16.68
C GLY A 146 -3.15 2.09 -16.17
N ASN A 147 -2.05 1.89 -16.89
CA ASN A 147 -0.74 2.45 -16.56
C ASN A 147 -0.74 3.96 -16.89
N ASN A 148 0.03 4.39 -17.90
CA ASN A 148 0.00 5.78 -18.36
C ASN A 148 -1.36 6.17 -18.98
N TYR A 149 -2.11 5.18 -19.46
CA TYR A 149 -3.43 5.33 -20.02
C TYR A 149 -4.35 4.26 -19.43
N GLY A 150 -5.55 4.65 -19.02
CA GLY A 150 -6.63 3.70 -18.77
C GLY A 150 -7.04 3.02 -20.08
N GLN A 151 -7.67 1.85 -19.98
CA GLN A 151 -8.30 1.26 -21.16
C GLN A 151 -9.61 1.98 -21.49
N ASN A 152 -9.93 2.04 -22.78
CA ASN A 152 -11.26 2.45 -23.22
C ASN A 152 -12.29 1.43 -22.76
N GLY A 153 -13.49 1.89 -22.45
CA GLY A 153 -14.66 1.03 -22.36
C GLY A 153 -15.03 0.52 -23.75
N ASN A 154 -15.71 -0.61 -23.80
CA ASN A 154 -16.19 -1.18 -25.04
C ASN A 154 -17.47 -0.47 -25.49
N ASP A 155 -17.61 -0.34 -26.80
CA ASP A 155 -18.87 0.00 -27.45
C ASP A 155 -19.93 -1.07 -27.17
N ASP A 156 -21.18 -0.73 -27.44
CA ASP A 156 -22.27 -1.72 -27.56
C ASP A 156 -21.88 -2.83 -28.57
N SER A 157 -22.09 -4.09 -28.19
CA SER A 157 -21.79 -5.25 -29.04
C SER A 157 -22.90 -5.60 -30.04
N ASN A 158 -24.12 -5.11 -29.82
CA ASN A 158 -25.30 -5.41 -30.63
C ASN A 158 -25.37 -4.51 -31.87
N THR A 159 -25.24 -3.20 -31.69
CA THR A 159 -25.32 -2.22 -32.78
C THR A 159 -24.02 -1.47 -33.04
N GLY A 160 -23.13 -1.38 -32.05
CA GLY A 160 -21.92 -0.56 -32.12
C GLY A 160 -22.18 0.95 -32.17
N ASN A 161 -23.43 1.39 -32.00
CA ASN A 161 -23.81 2.81 -32.09
C ASN A 161 -23.42 3.60 -30.85
N GLN A 162 -23.56 2.99 -29.68
CA GLN A 162 -23.17 3.57 -28.39
C GLN A 162 -21.68 3.35 -28.20
N LYS A 163 -20.92 4.44 -28.12
CA LYS A 163 -19.48 4.38 -27.95
C LYS A 163 -19.07 4.29 -26.49
N GLY A 164 -18.06 3.48 -26.23
CA GLY A 164 -17.42 3.41 -24.92
C GLY A 164 -16.68 4.71 -24.61
N GLY A 165 -16.58 5.04 -23.31
CA GLY A 165 -15.73 6.14 -22.87
C GLY A 165 -14.26 5.81 -23.06
N THR A 166 -13.43 6.79 -23.43
CA THR A 166 -11.98 6.54 -23.53
C THR A 166 -11.35 6.47 -22.14
N GLY A 167 -10.22 5.78 -22.03
CA GLY A 167 -9.43 5.79 -20.81
C GLY A 167 -8.85 7.17 -20.51
N GLY A 168 -8.60 7.45 -19.23
CA GLY A 168 -7.84 8.64 -18.81
C GLY A 168 -6.37 8.53 -19.23
N SER A 169 -5.68 9.66 -19.37
CA SER A 169 -4.26 9.72 -19.76
C SER A 169 -3.40 10.37 -18.67
N GLN A 170 -2.14 10.68 -18.97
CA GLN A 170 -1.29 11.49 -18.08
C GLN A 170 -1.55 12.99 -18.19
N ALA A 171 -2.24 13.46 -19.23
CA ALA A 171 -2.46 14.88 -19.48
C ALA A 171 -3.91 15.31 -19.28
N ASP A 172 -4.85 14.44 -19.64
CA ASP A 172 -6.28 14.74 -19.71
C ASP A 172 -7.15 13.56 -19.28
N GLY A 173 -8.38 13.90 -18.86
CA GLY A 173 -9.45 12.94 -18.64
C GLY A 173 -9.91 12.27 -19.93
N GLY A 174 -10.43 11.05 -19.78
CA GLY A 174 -10.98 10.31 -20.91
C GLY A 174 -12.22 11.02 -21.48
N ILE A 175 -12.37 10.98 -22.79
CA ILE A 175 -13.52 11.54 -23.50
C ILE A 175 -14.72 10.62 -23.27
N GLY A 176 -15.86 11.20 -22.93
CA GLY A 176 -17.12 10.47 -22.79
C GLY A 176 -17.60 9.91 -24.13
N GLY A 177 -18.14 8.70 -24.10
CA GLY A 177 -18.68 8.03 -25.25
C GLY A 177 -19.90 8.75 -25.82
N GLN A 178 -20.02 8.80 -27.15
CA GLN A 178 -21.13 9.41 -27.87
C GLN A 178 -22.00 8.35 -28.56
N ASN A 179 -23.19 8.74 -28.98
CA ASN A 179 -24.09 7.94 -29.80
C ASN A 179 -24.64 8.80 -30.97
N GLY A 180 -25.51 8.23 -31.82
CA GLY A 180 -26.07 8.93 -32.98
C GLY A 180 -27.15 9.98 -32.65
N SER A 181 -27.52 10.15 -31.39
CA SER A 181 -28.56 11.10 -30.97
C SER A 181 -28.01 12.51 -30.82
N SER A 182 -28.85 13.50 -31.11
CA SER A 182 -28.56 14.92 -30.79
C SER A 182 -28.71 15.24 -29.29
N LYS A 183 -29.25 14.31 -28.49
CA LYS A 183 -29.48 14.49 -27.05
C LYS A 183 -28.19 14.19 -26.26
N GLN A 184 -27.45 15.25 -25.91
CA GLN A 184 -26.16 15.15 -25.20
C GLN A 184 -26.24 14.48 -23.82
N ASN A 185 -27.41 14.44 -23.19
CA ASN A 185 -27.58 13.74 -21.90
C ASN A 185 -27.39 12.22 -22.02
N SER A 186 -27.54 11.66 -23.22
CA SER A 186 -27.30 10.25 -23.52
C SER A 186 -25.83 9.94 -23.84
N TRP A 187 -24.99 10.97 -23.92
CA TRP A 187 -23.54 10.80 -24.03
C TRP A 187 -22.94 10.66 -22.63
N GLY A 188 -21.88 9.87 -22.56
CA GLY A 188 -21.01 9.89 -21.39
C GLY A 188 -20.37 11.27 -21.23
N THR A 189 -20.10 11.65 -19.99
CA THR A 189 -19.32 12.85 -19.70
C THR A 189 -17.83 12.53 -19.69
N ASN A 190 -16.99 13.54 -19.95
CA ASN A 190 -15.55 13.39 -19.86
C ASN A 190 -15.11 13.16 -18.42
N GLY A 191 -14.04 12.39 -18.25
CA GLY A 191 -13.28 12.38 -17.01
C GLY A 191 -12.52 13.69 -16.81
N SER A 192 -11.93 13.85 -15.64
CA SER A 192 -11.09 14.98 -15.25
C SER A 192 -10.01 14.53 -14.26
N LEU A 193 -9.17 15.46 -13.80
CA LEU A 193 -8.15 15.17 -12.79
C LEU A 193 -8.80 14.56 -11.54
N GLY A 194 -8.42 13.33 -11.20
CA GLY A 194 -8.92 12.64 -10.02
C GLY A 194 -10.34 12.08 -10.11
N GLN A 195 -11.09 12.31 -11.20
CA GLN A 195 -12.51 11.97 -11.28
C GLN A 195 -12.89 11.38 -12.65
N GLY A 196 -13.53 10.21 -12.65
CA GLY A 196 -14.11 9.59 -13.82
C GLY A 196 -15.42 10.25 -14.24
N GLY A 197 -15.69 10.22 -15.54
CA GLY A 197 -16.90 10.76 -16.14
C GLY A 197 -18.13 9.91 -15.81
N ASN A 198 -19.28 10.55 -15.66
CA ASN A 198 -20.56 9.86 -15.51
C ASN A 198 -21.01 9.23 -16.83
N GLY A 199 -21.64 8.06 -16.76
CA GLY A 199 -22.29 7.41 -17.89
C GLY A 199 -23.49 8.20 -18.43
N GLY A 200 -23.79 8.00 -19.72
CA GLY A 200 -24.94 8.61 -20.38
C GLY A 200 -26.26 8.17 -19.76
N LYS A 201 -27.27 9.04 -19.78
CA LYS A 201 -28.61 8.78 -19.23
C LYS A 201 -29.62 8.52 -20.34
N THR A 202 -30.60 7.67 -20.05
CA THR A 202 -31.75 7.43 -20.93
C THR A 202 -32.94 8.32 -20.56
N ASP A 203 -33.91 8.44 -21.48
CA ASP A 203 -35.19 9.13 -21.33
C ASP A 203 -36.41 8.18 -21.16
N SER A 204 -36.20 6.86 -21.17
CA SER A 204 -37.25 5.85 -21.00
C SER A 204 -36.77 4.65 -20.17
N VAL A 205 -37.73 3.93 -19.62
CA VAL A 205 -37.52 2.71 -18.84
C VAL A 205 -37.13 1.48 -19.66
N THR A 206 -37.20 1.59 -20.98
CA THR A 206 -36.98 0.50 -21.95
C THR A 206 -35.62 0.60 -22.65
N TYR A 207 -34.73 1.43 -22.13
CA TYR A 207 -33.46 1.78 -22.75
C TYR A 207 -32.34 1.69 -21.72
N ASP A 208 -31.15 1.64 -22.28
CA ASP A 208 -29.94 1.24 -21.61
C ASP A 208 -29.05 2.41 -21.33
N SER A 209 -28.43 2.41 -20.15
CA SER A 209 -27.60 3.51 -19.71
C SER A 209 -26.12 3.14 -19.67
N GLY A 210 -25.28 4.15 -19.86
CA GLY A 210 -23.85 3.95 -20.00
C GLY A 210 -23.15 3.70 -18.66
N GLY A 211 -22.03 3.00 -18.71
CA GLY A 211 -21.16 2.80 -17.55
C GLY A 211 -20.41 4.07 -17.13
N GLY A 212 -20.15 4.24 -15.83
CA GLY A 212 -19.33 5.33 -15.31
C GLY A 212 -17.83 5.10 -15.53
N GLY A 213 -17.06 6.14 -15.81
CA GLY A 213 -15.60 6.06 -15.95
C GLY A 213 -14.89 5.81 -14.62
N GLY A 214 -13.75 5.12 -14.65
CA GLY A 214 -12.92 4.86 -13.47
C GLY A 214 -12.17 6.10 -13.00
N GLY A 215 -11.96 6.23 -11.69
CA GLY A 215 -11.09 7.27 -11.10
C GLY A 215 -9.61 6.99 -11.39
N GLY A 216 -8.75 8.01 -11.36
CA GLY A 216 -7.33 7.84 -11.66
C GLY A 216 -6.54 9.11 -11.42
N TYR A 217 -5.30 9.19 -11.93
CA TYR A 217 -4.60 10.46 -12.02
C TYR A 217 -5.45 11.43 -12.83
N TYR A 218 -5.82 11.01 -14.05
CA TYR A 218 -7.01 11.46 -14.73
C TYR A 218 -8.00 10.31 -14.86
N GLY A 219 -9.27 10.58 -14.60
CA GLY A 219 -10.33 9.58 -14.73
C GLY A 219 -10.69 9.29 -16.19
N GLY A 220 -11.25 8.10 -16.43
CA GLY A 220 -11.79 7.74 -17.75
C GLY A 220 -13.12 8.42 -18.04
N GLY A 221 -13.52 8.44 -19.32
CA GLY A 221 -14.83 8.96 -19.74
C GLY A 221 -15.96 7.97 -19.43
N GLY A 222 -17.19 8.47 -19.27
CA GLY A 222 -18.37 7.61 -19.18
C GLY A 222 -18.75 7.00 -20.53
N GLY A 223 -19.44 5.86 -20.54
CA GLY A 223 -20.00 5.26 -21.75
C GLY A 223 -21.31 5.93 -22.19
N ALA A 224 -21.65 5.81 -23.47
CA ALA A 224 -22.93 6.29 -24.00
C ALA A 224 -24.12 5.39 -23.59
N ALA A 225 -25.29 6.00 -23.47
CA ALA A 225 -26.58 5.33 -23.32
C ALA A 225 -27.28 5.15 -24.67
N SER A 226 -28.31 4.31 -24.70
CA SER A 226 -29.28 4.26 -25.79
C SER A 226 -30.48 5.17 -25.51
N ASN A 227 -31.19 5.54 -26.58
CA ASN A 227 -32.43 6.30 -26.50
C ASN A 227 -33.30 6.09 -27.74
N VAL A 228 -34.45 6.80 -27.80
CA VAL A 228 -35.40 6.73 -28.92
C VAL A 228 -34.79 6.97 -30.31
N ASP A 229 -33.77 7.84 -30.40
CA ASP A 229 -33.14 8.28 -31.65
C ASP A 229 -31.85 7.49 -31.96
N SER A 230 -31.31 6.76 -30.98
CA SER A 230 -30.11 5.92 -31.11
C SER A 230 -30.28 4.67 -30.26
N ARG A 231 -30.95 3.68 -30.82
CA ARG A 231 -31.21 2.38 -30.18
C ARG A 231 -29.94 1.52 -30.13
N GLY A 232 -29.92 0.57 -29.21
CA GLY A 232 -28.79 -0.31 -28.90
C GLY A 232 -28.67 -0.46 -27.38
N ASP A 233 -27.57 -1.05 -26.95
CA ASP A 233 -27.32 -1.33 -25.53
C ASP A 233 -26.37 -0.28 -24.93
N GLY A 234 -26.19 -0.31 -23.61
CA GLY A 234 -25.31 0.64 -22.92
C GLY A 234 -23.83 0.35 -23.22
N ALA A 235 -23.04 1.39 -23.43
CA ALA A 235 -21.59 1.25 -23.60
C ALA A 235 -20.83 1.36 -22.26
N GLY A 236 -19.63 0.79 -22.19
CA GLY A 236 -18.79 0.80 -21.00
C GLY A 236 -18.06 2.13 -20.78
N GLY A 237 -17.81 2.46 -19.51
CA GLY A 237 -16.93 3.58 -19.15
C GLY A 237 -15.45 3.22 -19.29
N GLY A 238 -14.60 4.20 -19.61
CA GLY A 238 -13.15 4.03 -19.65
C GLY A 238 -12.53 3.95 -18.26
N GLY A 239 -11.41 3.24 -18.12
CA GLY A 239 -10.63 3.19 -16.88
C GLY A 239 -9.83 4.48 -16.63
N GLY A 240 -9.48 4.73 -15.37
CA GLY A 240 -8.59 5.82 -15.01
C GLY A 240 -7.11 5.46 -15.25
N SER A 241 -6.28 6.48 -15.43
CA SER A 241 -4.83 6.31 -15.52
C SER A 241 -4.18 6.20 -14.14
N SER A 242 -3.07 5.48 -14.06
CA SER A 242 -2.17 5.47 -12.91
C SER A 242 -1.15 6.60 -13.03
N TYR A 243 -0.44 6.91 -11.95
CA TYR A 243 0.59 7.95 -11.94
C TYR A 243 1.65 7.63 -10.90
N ALA A 244 2.90 7.95 -11.24
CA ALA A 244 4.01 8.01 -10.30
C ALA A 244 4.70 9.37 -10.48
N TYR A 245 4.92 10.05 -9.37
CA TYR A 245 5.72 11.27 -9.32
C TYR A 245 7.16 10.97 -9.71
N GLU A 246 7.88 11.94 -10.31
CA GLU A 246 9.25 11.75 -10.82
C GLU A 246 10.27 11.31 -9.76
N LEU A 247 9.95 11.45 -8.47
CA LEU A 247 10.79 11.01 -7.35
C LEU A 247 10.45 9.60 -6.84
N ALA A 248 9.47 8.90 -7.42
CA ALA A 248 9.23 7.49 -7.13
C ALA A 248 10.24 6.64 -7.92
N ASN A 249 10.94 5.75 -7.22
CA ASN A 249 11.97 4.88 -7.80
C ASN A 249 11.43 3.45 -7.99
N ASP A 250 12.04 2.69 -8.89
CA ASP A 250 11.73 1.28 -9.14
C ASP A 250 10.24 0.98 -9.34
N VAL A 251 9.57 1.87 -10.09
CA VAL A 251 8.12 1.81 -10.32
C VAL A 251 7.76 0.72 -11.33
N GLU A 252 6.83 -0.15 -10.96
CA GLU A 252 6.19 -1.12 -11.85
C GLU A 252 4.68 -0.83 -11.93
N LEU A 253 4.13 -0.86 -13.15
CA LEU A 253 2.72 -0.58 -13.41
C LEU A 253 2.08 -1.78 -14.13
N LYS A 254 0.96 -2.29 -13.60
CA LYS A 254 0.18 -3.38 -14.19
C LYS A 254 -1.27 -2.97 -14.37
N GLN A 255 -1.78 -3.19 -15.58
CA GLN A 255 -3.14 -2.86 -15.95
C GLN A 255 -4.11 -3.99 -15.57
N GLY A 256 -5.28 -3.62 -15.03
CA GLY A 256 -6.42 -4.52 -14.83
C GLY A 256 -6.15 -5.76 -13.98
N THR A 257 -5.56 -5.59 -12.80
CA THR A 257 -5.14 -6.70 -11.93
C THR A 257 -6.03 -6.91 -10.72
N ASN A 258 -6.81 -5.90 -10.30
CA ASN A 258 -7.58 -5.97 -9.05
C ASN A 258 -9.10 -5.92 -9.27
N HIS A 259 -9.80 -6.86 -8.65
CA HIS A 259 -11.26 -6.93 -8.62
C HIS A 259 -11.78 -6.72 -7.20
N GLY A 260 -12.75 -5.82 -7.02
CA GLY A 260 -13.26 -5.37 -5.73
C GLY A 260 -12.67 -4.03 -5.29
N ASN A 261 -12.66 -3.79 -3.98
CA ASN A 261 -12.06 -2.58 -3.42
C ASN A 261 -10.54 -2.55 -3.69
N GLY A 262 -9.98 -1.34 -3.67
CA GLY A 262 -8.54 -1.17 -3.66
C GLY A 262 -7.90 -1.70 -2.38
N ILE A 263 -6.57 -1.78 -2.41
CA ILE A 263 -5.75 -2.11 -1.25
C ILE A 263 -4.40 -1.41 -1.39
N ILE A 264 -3.86 -0.92 -0.28
CA ILE A 264 -2.51 -0.36 -0.25
C ILE A 264 -1.68 -1.11 0.77
N THR A 265 -0.50 -1.59 0.38
CA THR A 265 0.49 -2.18 1.26
C THR A 265 1.73 -1.29 1.28
N MET A 266 2.27 -1.05 2.47
CA MET A 266 3.50 -0.30 2.66
C MET A 266 4.44 -1.12 3.53
N SER A 267 5.72 -1.12 3.18
CA SER A 267 6.75 -1.80 3.93
C SER A 267 8.07 -1.04 3.93
N PHE A 268 8.85 -1.19 4.98
CA PHE A 268 10.19 -0.58 5.08
C PHE A 268 11.07 -1.36 6.03
N VAL A 269 12.37 -1.12 5.92
CA VAL A 269 13.37 -1.69 6.81
C VAL A 269 13.66 -0.70 7.94
N ILE A 270 13.69 -1.19 9.18
CA ILE A 270 14.07 -0.37 10.34
C ILE A 270 15.60 -0.42 10.49
N PRO A 271 16.33 0.70 10.32
CA PRO A 271 17.76 0.73 10.59
C PRO A 271 18.01 0.70 12.10
N SER A 272 19.11 0.07 12.53
CA SER A 272 19.57 0.11 13.92
C SER A 272 21.07 0.27 14.01
N TRP A 273 21.48 1.24 14.83
CA TRP A 273 22.88 1.60 15.06
C TRP A 273 23.53 0.86 16.23
N ILE A 274 22.75 0.05 16.98
CA ILE A 274 23.22 -0.70 18.16
C ILE A 274 22.84 -2.16 17.95
N CYS A 275 23.69 -2.97 17.34
CA CYS A 275 23.42 -4.38 17.05
C CYS A 275 24.68 -5.26 16.98
N PHE A 276 24.49 -6.57 17.13
CA PHE A 276 25.45 -7.64 16.83
C PHE A 276 25.17 -8.30 15.49
N ALA A 277 26.20 -8.87 14.86
CA ALA A 277 26.01 -9.79 13.75
C ALA A 277 25.34 -11.10 14.20
N ALA A 278 24.73 -11.82 13.25
CA ALA A 278 24.21 -13.17 13.45
C ALA A 278 25.27 -14.10 14.07
N ASN A 279 24.84 -15.15 14.78
CA ASN A 279 25.70 -16.14 15.45
C ASN A 279 26.54 -15.62 16.62
N THR A 280 26.38 -14.34 17.00
CA THR A 280 26.90 -13.87 18.29
C THR A 280 26.23 -14.65 19.41
N MET A 281 27.03 -15.38 20.20
CA MET A 281 26.52 -16.22 21.28
C MET A 281 26.21 -15.37 22.49
N ILE A 282 24.99 -15.45 22.99
CA ILE A 282 24.57 -14.73 24.18
C ILE A 282 24.46 -15.72 25.34
N GLN A 283 25.10 -15.40 26.46
CA GLN A 283 24.94 -16.16 27.69
C GLN A 283 23.51 -15.98 28.22
N THR A 284 22.71 -17.04 28.13
CA THR A 284 21.37 -17.11 28.73
C THR A 284 21.41 -17.98 29.98
N ASP A 285 20.30 -18.04 30.72
CA ASP A 285 20.16 -18.94 31.87
C ASP A 285 20.08 -20.43 31.45
N ARG A 286 20.00 -20.70 30.13
CA ARG A 286 20.02 -22.06 29.54
C ARG A 286 21.32 -22.38 28.81
N GLY A 287 22.37 -21.59 29.03
CA GLY A 287 23.64 -21.68 28.31
C GLY A 287 23.76 -20.66 27.18
N GLU A 288 24.81 -20.79 26.38
CA GLU A 288 25.05 -19.92 25.23
C GLU A 288 24.05 -20.24 24.09
N ILE A 289 23.31 -19.23 23.63
CA ILE A 289 22.39 -19.35 22.49
C ILE A 289 22.77 -18.29 21.45
N PRO A 290 22.84 -18.62 20.14
CA PRO A 290 23.02 -17.62 19.08
C PRO A 290 21.92 -16.55 19.16
N ILE A 291 22.29 -15.27 19.08
CA ILE A 291 21.37 -14.15 19.31
C ILE A 291 20.08 -14.25 18.47
N GLN A 292 20.18 -14.68 17.21
CA GLN A 292 19.05 -14.80 16.31
C GLN A 292 18.07 -15.94 16.68
N LEU A 293 18.49 -16.89 17.51
CA LEU A 293 17.68 -18.03 17.96
C LEU A 293 17.05 -17.81 19.34
N ILE A 294 17.32 -16.67 20.00
CA ILE A 294 16.70 -16.36 21.28
C ILE A 294 15.21 -16.06 21.06
N LYS A 295 14.35 -16.82 21.76
CA LYS A 295 12.90 -16.69 21.69
C LYS A 295 12.38 -15.79 22.81
N ALA A 296 11.80 -14.65 22.43
CA ALA A 296 11.12 -13.74 23.34
C ALA A 296 10.07 -14.47 24.19
N GLY A 297 9.94 -14.07 25.46
CA GLY A 297 9.01 -14.66 26.41
C GLY A 297 9.37 -16.07 26.91
N LYS A 298 10.26 -16.80 26.23
CA LYS A 298 10.73 -18.15 26.60
C LYS A 298 12.11 -18.17 27.26
N HIS A 299 13.04 -17.35 26.79
CA HIS A 299 14.38 -17.28 27.36
C HIS A 299 14.53 -16.14 28.37
N THR A 300 15.47 -16.34 29.29
CA THR A 300 15.86 -15.39 30.32
C THR A 300 17.38 -15.22 30.34
N ILE A 301 17.83 -14.04 30.76
CA ILE A 301 19.24 -13.72 30.96
C ILE A 301 19.36 -13.15 32.37
N ALA A 302 20.18 -13.77 33.22
CA ALA A 302 20.33 -13.42 34.62
C ALA A 302 18.97 -13.37 35.36
N GLY A 303 18.09 -14.34 35.08
CA GLY A 303 16.74 -14.43 35.63
C GLY A 303 15.72 -13.44 35.04
N LYS A 304 16.13 -12.55 34.14
CA LYS A 304 15.26 -11.51 33.56
C LYS A 304 14.74 -11.93 32.19
N ARG A 305 13.46 -11.71 31.93
CA ARG A 305 12.81 -12.09 30.66
C ARG A 305 13.32 -11.27 29.49
N VAL A 306 13.63 -11.96 28.39
CA VAL A 306 13.82 -11.34 27.08
C VAL A 306 12.44 -11.01 26.51
N LEU A 307 12.21 -9.73 26.19
CA LEU A 307 10.96 -9.23 25.63
C LEU A 307 10.94 -9.30 24.10
N GLY A 308 12.12 -9.31 23.47
CA GLY A 308 12.26 -9.26 22.02
C GLY A 308 13.69 -9.48 21.58
N ILE A 309 13.85 -9.95 20.34
CA ILE A 309 15.11 -9.82 19.61
C ILE A 309 14.79 -8.94 18.40
N THR A 310 15.42 -7.78 18.33
CA THR A 310 15.35 -6.95 17.12
C THR A 310 16.18 -7.62 16.04
N LYS A 311 15.72 -7.47 14.81
CA LYS A 311 16.41 -7.92 13.59
C LYS A 311 16.41 -6.69 12.70
N THR A 312 17.53 -6.16 12.26
CA THR A 312 17.60 -4.85 11.57
C THR A 312 18.70 -4.87 10.51
N TYR A 313 18.67 -3.90 9.61
CA TYR A 313 19.79 -3.61 8.72
C TYR A 313 20.47 -2.31 9.18
N HIS A 314 21.60 -1.98 8.56
CA HIS A 314 22.32 -0.75 8.82
C HIS A 314 22.64 -0.07 7.48
N GLU A 315 22.70 1.25 7.47
CA GLU A 315 23.11 2.05 6.31
C GLU A 315 24.64 2.25 6.24
N GLU A 316 25.40 1.69 7.18
CA GLU A 316 26.85 1.85 7.19
C GLU A 316 27.49 0.76 6.34
N SER A 317 28.53 1.12 5.60
CA SER A 317 29.30 0.18 4.76
C SER A 317 30.22 -0.75 5.55
N GLU A 318 30.38 -0.51 6.86
CA GLU A 318 31.34 -1.22 7.71
C GLU A 318 30.80 -1.49 9.11
N LEU A 319 31.31 -2.54 9.75
CA LEU A 319 31.09 -2.91 11.14
C LEU A 319 32.42 -2.98 11.90
N VAL A 320 32.35 -3.06 13.23
CA VAL A 320 33.53 -3.27 14.09
C VAL A 320 33.65 -4.76 14.41
N CYS A 321 34.83 -5.32 14.16
CA CYS A 321 35.20 -6.69 14.53
C CYS A 321 36.19 -6.66 15.70
N PHE A 322 35.76 -7.21 16.84
CA PHE A 322 36.63 -7.50 17.97
C PHE A 322 37.18 -8.92 17.78
N LYS A 323 38.50 -9.03 17.55
CA LYS A 323 39.17 -10.33 17.43
C LYS A 323 39.11 -11.11 18.74
N LYS A 324 39.08 -12.45 18.66
CA LYS A 324 39.17 -13.31 19.83
C LYS A 324 40.30 -12.87 20.76
N GLY A 325 39.97 -12.64 22.03
CA GLY A 325 40.92 -12.28 23.08
C GLY A 325 41.47 -10.86 23.04
N CYS A 326 40.93 -9.96 22.20
CA CYS A 326 41.49 -8.60 22.05
C CYS A 326 41.34 -7.70 23.28
N LEU A 327 40.41 -8.00 24.20
CA LEU A 327 40.20 -7.20 25.41
C LEU A 327 40.89 -7.81 26.64
N HIS A 328 40.89 -9.13 26.71
CA HIS A 328 41.56 -9.94 27.73
C HIS A 328 41.63 -11.39 27.24
N GLU A 329 42.42 -12.24 27.89
CA GLU A 329 42.35 -13.69 27.70
C GLU A 329 40.89 -14.18 27.72
N ASN A 330 40.49 -14.87 26.64
CA ASN A 330 39.15 -15.40 26.40
C ASN A 330 38.01 -14.34 26.35
N VAL A 331 38.33 -13.07 26.07
CA VAL A 331 37.36 -11.96 25.92
C VAL A 331 37.68 -11.10 24.68
N PRO A 332 36.82 -11.12 23.64
CA PRO A 332 35.75 -12.09 23.44
C PRO A 332 36.34 -13.51 23.23
N ASN A 333 35.55 -14.56 23.48
CA ASN A 333 35.99 -15.95 23.32
C ASN A 333 36.07 -16.40 21.84
N ARG A 334 35.59 -15.57 20.91
CA ARG A 334 35.65 -15.70 19.46
C ARG A 334 35.51 -14.32 18.80
N ASP A 335 35.81 -14.21 17.52
CA ASP A 335 35.59 -12.97 16.77
C ASP A 335 34.14 -12.51 16.92
N THR A 336 33.96 -11.23 17.25
CA THR A 336 32.64 -10.64 17.55
C THR A 336 32.45 -9.39 16.72
N ILE A 337 31.42 -9.40 15.87
CA ILE A 337 31.13 -8.31 14.95
C ILE A 337 29.88 -7.56 15.44
N MET A 338 29.96 -6.22 15.48
CA MET A 338 28.87 -5.34 15.94
C MET A 338 28.90 -4.00 15.21
N SER A 339 27.79 -3.25 15.29
CA SER A 339 27.69 -1.89 14.74
C SER A 339 28.57 -0.89 15.50
N LYS A 340 28.98 0.19 14.84
CA LYS A 340 29.91 1.20 15.37
C LYS A 340 29.48 1.82 16.71
N LYS A 341 28.18 2.09 16.87
CA LYS A 341 27.62 2.69 18.11
C LYS A 341 27.26 1.66 19.18
N HIS A 342 27.48 0.37 18.99
CA HIS A 342 27.18 -0.62 20.02
C HIS A 342 28.19 -0.55 21.16
N SER A 343 27.73 -0.40 22.41
CA SER A 343 28.63 -0.22 23.54
C SER A 343 29.14 -1.55 24.11
N VAL A 344 30.45 -1.61 24.30
CA VAL A 344 31.15 -2.64 25.08
C VAL A 344 31.42 -2.09 26.49
N ILE A 345 31.21 -2.91 27.52
CA ILE A 345 31.37 -2.48 28.92
C ILE A 345 32.77 -2.84 29.43
N ILE A 346 33.61 -1.83 29.59
CA ILE A 346 34.97 -1.95 30.15
C ILE A 346 35.03 -1.22 31.48
N ARG A 347 35.39 -1.93 32.56
CA ARG A 347 35.49 -1.37 33.93
C ARG A 347 34.25 -0.54 34.34
N GLY A 348 33.06 -0.99 33.92
CA GLY A 348 31.78 -0.33 34.22
C GLY A 348 31.39 0.85 33.33
N LYS A 349 32.23 1.22 32.35
CA LYS A 349 31.94 2.27 31.37
C LYS A 349 31.42 1.68 30.07
N TYR A 350 30.41 2.31 29.49
CA TYR A 350 29.88 2.00 28.16
C TYR A 350 30.73 2.73 27.13
N ILE A 351 31.48 1.99 26.32
CA ILE A 351 32.37 2.53 25.30
C ILE A 351 31.84 2.07 23.93
N PRO A 352 31.46 3.00 23.02
CA PRO A 352 31.10 2.65 21.65
C PRO A 352 32.19 1.82 20.97
N ALA A 353 31.78 0.83 20.19
CA ALA A 353 32.70 -0.07 19.50
C ALA A 353 33.70 0.65 18.59
N GLU A 354 33.27 1.71 17.88
CA GLU A 354 34.12 2.51 17.01
C GLU A 354 35.26 3.21 17.76
N ASP A 355 35.01 3.67 18.99
CA ASP A 355 36.00 4.38 19.82
C ASP A 355 37.11 3.43 20.31
N MET A 356 36.92 2.11 20.13
CA MET A 356 37.88 1.07 20.50
C MET A 356 38.70 0.56 19.31
N VAL A 357 38.42 1.04 18.09
CA VAL A 357 39.13 0.59 16.88
C VAL A 357 40.61 1.01 16.96
N ASN A 358 41.50 0.02 16.79
CA ASN A 358 42.95 0.22 16.82
C ASN A 358 43.66 -0.30 15.55
N ASN A 359 42.90 -0.81 14.57
CA ASN A 359 43.39 -1.37 13.30
C ASN A 359 44.31 -2.60 13.43
N GLU A 360 44.41 -3.22 14.61
CA GLU A 360 45.19 -4.44 14.84
C GLU A 360 44.30 -5.57 15.34
N THR A 361 43.71 -5.41 16.52
CA THR A 361 42.90 -6.43 17.20
C THR A 361 41.42 -6.07 17.28
N ILE A 362 41.10 -4.80 17.04
CA ILE A 362 39.74 -4.29 16.89
C ILE A 362 39.74 -3.48 15.59
N THR A 363 39.07 -4.00 14.55
CA THR A 363 39.20 -3.51 13.17
C THR A 363 37.84 -3.21 12.55
N LEU A 364 37.82 -2.36 11.53
CA LEU A 364 36.66 -2.23 10.65
C LEU A 364 36.61 -3.38 9.65
N VAL A 365 35.41 -3.88 9.36
CA VAL A 365 35.16 -4.93 8.37
C VAL A 365 33.98 -4.55 7.48
N PRO A 366 33.98 -4.90 6.18
CA PRO A 366 32.87 -4.59 5.28
C PRO A 366 31.55 -5.18 5.76
N TYR A 367 30.47 -4.40 5.66
CA TYR A 367 29.12 -4.85 5.93
C TYR A 367 28.48 -5.41 4.65
N GLY A 368 28.42 -6.74 4.53
CA GLY A 368 27.78 -7.42 3.40
C GLY A 368 26.26 -7.55 3.50
N GLU A 369 25.56 -6.52 4.00
CA GLU A 369 24.09 -6.47 4.09
C GLU A 369 23.43 -7.65 4.85
N SER A 370 24.10 -8.20 5.86
CA SER A 370 23.53 -9.27 6.69
C SER A 370 22.67 -8.70 7.83
N PHE A 371 21.64 -9.44 8.27
CA PHE A 371 20.84 -8.97 9.41
C PHE A 371 21.68 -8.80 10.68
N LEU A 372 21.45 -7.68 11.37
CA LEU A 372 21.98 -7.41 12.69
C LEU A 372 20.89 -7.56 13.76
N TYR A 373 21.30 -7.83 15.00
CA TYR A 373 20.41 -8.22 16.09
C TYR A 373 20.70 -7.47 17.38
N ASN A 374 19.68 -7.16 18.17
CA ASN A 374 19.86 -6.71 19.55
C ASN A 374 18.77 -7.31 20.46
N ILE A 375 19.05 -7.36 21.74
CA ILE A 375 18.19 -7.94 22.77
C ILE A 375 17.39 -6.82 23.41
N LEU A 376 16.06 -6.99 23.43
CA LEU A 376 15.15 -6.09 24.14
C LEU A 376 14.75 -6.71 25.46
N MET A 377 15.02 -6.00 26.56
CA MET A 377 14.62 -6.38 27.92
C MET A 377 13.78 -5.28 28.57
N LYS A 378 13.27 -5.53 29.78
CA LYS A 378 12.42 -4.55 30.51
C LYS A 378 13.19 -3.25 30.79
N ASN A 379 14.42 -3.39 31.27
CA ASN A 379 15.34 -2.30 31.57
C ASN A 379 16.51 -2.33 30.58
N HIS A 380 17.35 -1.30 30.61
CA HIS A 380 18.66 -1.34 29.98
C HIS A 380 19.57 -2.26 30.81
N GLU A 381 19.99 -3.36 30.23
CA GLU A 381 20.75 -4.42 30.89
C GLU A 381 22.11 -4.63 30.23
N VAL A 382 23.04 -5.25 30.97
CA VAL A 382 24.32 -5.74 30.46
C VAL A 382 24.21 -7.24 30.25
N VAL A 383 24.61 -7.70 29.06
CA VAL A 383 24.65 -9.12 28.69
C VAL A 383 26.09 -9.55 28.41
N ARG A 384 26.32 -10.87 28.34
CA ARG A 384 27.57 -11.42 27.82
C ARG A 384 27.35 -11.95 26.40
N ALA A 385 27.95 -11.28 25.44
CA ALA A 385 27.99 -11.66 24.03
C ALA A 385 29.39 -12.19 23.68
N ASN A 386 29.51 -13.46 23.28
CA ASN A 386 30.81 -14.13 23.06
C ASN A 386 31.77 -13.92 24.25
N ASN A 387 31.26 -14.05 25.48
CA ASN A 387 31.94 -13.77 26.75
C ASN A 387 32.39 -12.30 26.97
N MET A 388 32.11 -11.38 26.05
CA MET A 388 32.30 -9.93 26.21
C MET A 388 31.07 -9.29 26.86
N LYS A 389 31.27 -8.35 27.79
CA LYS A 389 30.15 -7.59 28.36
C LYS A 389 29.73 -6.50 27.38
N SER A 390 28.45 -6.47 27.04
CA SER A 390 27.88 -5.49 26.12
C SER A 390 26.47 -5.09 26.52
N GLU A 391 26.01 -3.99 25.96
CA GLU A 391 24.70 -3.43 26.27
C GLU A 391 23.55 -4.18 25.56
N THR A 392 22.35 -4.03 26.11
CA THR A 392 21.10 -4.42 25.44
C THR A 392 20.48 -3.19 24.79
N LEU A 393 19.48 -3.38 23.93
CA LEU A 393 18.77 -2.24 23.35
C LEU A 393 18.05 -1.46 24.45
N HIS A 394 18.46 -0.20 24.66
CA HIS A 394 17.87 0.66 25.67
C HIS A 394 16.33 0.74 25.51
N PRO A 395 15.51 0.53 26.56
CA PRO A 395 14.05 0.50 26.44
C PRO A 395 13.40 1.79 25.91
N GLN A 396 14.09 2.92 26.06
CA GLN A 396 13.68 4.24 25.53
C GLN A 396 14.22 4.51 24.12
N ASN A 397 15.08 3.64 23.58
CA ASN A 397 15.50 3.69 22.19
C ASN A 397 14.25 3.61 21.30
N LYS A 398 14.20 4.43 20.24
CA LYS A 398 13.02 4.52 19.37
C LYS A 398 12.69 3.18 18.70
N ILE A 399 13.69 2.37 18.36
CA ILE A 399 13.52 1.01 17.82
C ILE A 399 12.88 0.10 18.86
N ALA A 400 13.31 0.17 20.12
CA ALA A 400 12.67 -0.55 21.21
C ALA A 400 11.20 -0.15 21.39
N ARG A 401 10.89 1.14 21.24
CA ARG A 401 9.50 1.65 21.31
C ARG A 401 8.65 1.21 20.12
N LEU A 402 9.19 1.26 18.90
CA LEU A 402 8.54 0.75 17.69
C LEU A 402 8.23 -0.75 17.81
N PHE A 403 9.23 -1.53 18.21
CA PHE A 403 9.12 -2.97 18.42
C PHE A 403 8.09 -3.30 19.51
N LYS A 404 8.08 -2.56 20.62
CA LYS A 404 7.06 -2.67 21.69
C LYS A 404 5.65 -2.37 21.17
N ASN A 405 5.47 -1.30 20.40
CA ASN A 405 4.16 -0.93 19.86
C ASN A 405 3.63 -1.97 18.85
N HIS A 406 4.52 -2.62 18.10
CA HIS A 406 4.17 -3.67 17.15
C HIS A 406 3.82 -5.00 17.85
N ILE A 407 4.61 -5.42 18.84
CA ILE A 407 4.34 -6.65 19.61
C ILE A 407 3.12 -6.50 20.53
N TRP A 408 2.94 -5.36 21.21
CA TRP A 408 1.81 -5.20 22.13
C TRP A 408 0.46 -5.03 21.43
N LYS A 409 0.43 -4.54 20.18
CA LYS A 409 -0.82 -4.53 19.39
C LYS A 409 -1.23 -5.91 18.90
N ASN A 410 -0.28 -6.81 18.65
CA ASN A 410 -0.55 -8.15 18.11
C ASN A 410 -0.46 -9.30 19.15
N GLY A 411 -0.07 -9.01 20.41
CA GLY A 411 0.37 -10.04 21.34
C GLY A 411 -0.12 -9.93 22.79
N TYR A 412 -1.07 -9.05 23.11
CA TYR A 412 -1.74 -9.07 24.42
C TYR A 412 -3.22 -8.65 24.26
N SER A 413 -4.05 -9.61 23.83
CA SER A 413 -5.43 -9.64 24.30
C SER A 413 -5.38 -9.55 25.83
N LYS A 414 -6.07 -8.55 26.39
CA LYS A 414 -6.28 -8.42 27.82
C LYS A 414 -6.90 -9.73 28.31
N ASN A 415 -6.11 -10.62 28.89
CA ASN A 415 -6.63 -11.60 29.83
C ASN A 415 -7.20 -10.81 31.01
N LYS A 416 -8.49 -10.48 30.91
CA LYS A 416 -9.30 -10.08 32.04
C LYS A 416 -9.24 -11.22 33.03
N THR A 417 -8.57 -10.95 34.13
CA THR A 417 -8.62 -11.66 35.39
C THR A 417 -10.09 -11.92 35.74
N LEU A 418 -10.53 -13.18 35.63
CA LEU A 418 -11.59 -13.70 36.49
C LEU A 418 -10.85 -14.47 37.59
N VAL A 419 -10.73 -13.82 38.76
CA VAL A 419 -10.40 -14.50 40.00
C VAL A 419 -11.63 -14.38 40.89
N LYS A 420 -12.17 -15.56 41.15
CA LYS A 420 -13.15 -15.99 42.17
C LYS A 420 -14.57 -15.47 42.04
#